data_AF-A0A947FYY9-F1
#
_entry.id   AF-A0A947FYY9-F1
#
_cell.length_a   1.000
_cell.length_b   1.000
_cell.length_c   1.000
_cell.angle_alpha   90.00
_cell.angle_beta   90.00
_cell.angle_gamma   90.00
#
_symmetry.space_group_name_H-M   'P 1'
#
loop_
_entity.id
_entity.type
_entity.pdbx_description
1 polymer ?
#
loop_
_entity_poly.entity_id
_entity_poly.type
_entity_poly.pdbx_seq_one_letter_code
_entity_poly.pdbx_strand_id
1 'polypeptide(L)'
;MSEGPADGRTEEALLRAGLSDMRPAYRRLLVQLKSSNAEAFAEASRRYREELEPAIGGGDVDPIIAWLEYGSWLAGHLAEGRVLAIDASGRAQSFDSSTTPEPGTMILHVPEDDRSPAILLAVPSTPSESQRETAELLTR
;
A
#
# COMPACT_ATOMS: atom_id res chain seq x y z
N MET A 1 14.38 -7.17 19.03
CA MET A 1 14.19 -8.30 18.11
C MET A 1 14.98 -7.94 16.87
N SER A 2 15.90 -8.79 16.39
CA SER A 2 16.60 -8.46 15.15
C SER A 2 15.59 -8.52 14.01
N GLU A 3 15.26 -7.36 13.46
CA GLU A 3 14.49 -7.20 12.23
C GLU A 3 15.22 -7.89 11.08
N GLY A 4 14.49 -8.65 10.27
CA GLY A 4 15.07 -9.43 9.18
C GLY A 4 15.67 -8.52 8.10
N PRO A 5 16.47 -9.07 7.16
CA PRO A 5 17.04 -8.29 6.06
C PRO A 5 15.99 -7.58 5.18
N ALA A 6 14.74 -8.05 5.17
CA ALA A 6 13.63 -7.42 4.48
C ALA A 6 13.08 -6.18 5.21
N ASP A 7 13.02 -6.22 6.54
CA ASP A 7 12.52 -5.11 7.35
C ASP A 7 13.47 -3.90 7.26
N GLY A 8 14.77 -4.12 7.45
CA GLY A 8 15.75 -3.02 7.36
C GLY A 8 15.78 -2.35 5.98
N ARG A 9 15.66 -3.15 4.90
CA ARG A 9 15.56 -2.61 3.53
C ARG A 9 14.26 -1.86 3.28
N THR A 10 13.15 -2.34 3.83
CA THR A 10 11.87 -1.64 3.75
C THR A 10 11.96 -0.28 4.43
N GLU A 11 12.55 -0.22 5.62
CA GLU A 11 12.69 1.03 6.37
C GLU A 11 13.61 2.03 5.67
N GLU A 12 14.75 1.57 5.14
CA GLU A 12 15.63 2.42 4.34
C GLU A 12 14.91 2.98 3.11
N ALA A 13 14.15 2.13 2.40
CA ALA A 13 13.41 2.54 1.21
C ALA A 13 12.30 3.55 1.54
N LEU A 14 11.56 3.35 2.63
CA LEU A 14 10.52 4.28 3.10
C LEU A 14 11.10 5.65 3.45
N LEU A 15 12.21 5.67 4.20
CA LEU A 15 12.92 6.90 4.55
C LEU A 15 13.42 7.64 3.31
N ARG A 16 14.04 6.92 2.36
CA ARG A 16 14.52 7.48 1.09
C ARG A 16 13.38 8.05 0.24
N ALA A 17 12.25 7.36 0.19
CA ALA A 17 11.07 7.77 -0.57
C ALA A 17 10.25 8.87 0.11
N GLY A 18 10.52 9.17 1.39
CA GLY A 18 9.72 10.12 2.17
C GLY A 18 8.29 9.64 2.41
N LEU A 19 8.12 8.33 2.62
CA LEU A 19 6.84 7.68 2.86
C LEU A 19 6.69 7.22 4.31
N SER A 20 5.46 7.25 4.80
CA SER A 20 5.07 6.62 6.06
C SER A 20 5.04 5.10 5.93
N ASP A 21 5.23 4.38 7.04
CA ASP A 21 5.17 2.91 7.05
C ASP A 21 3.75 2.41 6.68
N MET A 22 3.65 1.71 5.56
CA MET A 22 2.40 1.14 5.03
C MET A 22 2.03 -0.22 5.66
N ARG A 23 3.00 -0.92 6.28
CA ARG A 23 2.80 -2.28 6.84
C ARG A 23 1.63 -2.35 7.84
N PRO A 24 1.43 -1.38 8.77
CA PRO A 24 0.29 -1.40 9.67
C PRO A 24 -1.07 -1.35 8.97
N ALA A 25 -1.20 -0.59 7.87
CA ALA A 25 -2.43 -0.53 7.08
C ALA A 25 -2.72 -1.89 6.44
N TYR A 26 -1.71 -2.52 5.83
CA TYR A 26 -1.87 -3.83 5.18
C TYR A 26 -2.20 -4.95 6.17
N ARG A 27 -1.66 -4.89 7.40
CA ARG A 27 -2.08 -5.82 8.47
C ARG A 27 -3.58 -5.71 8.77
N ARG A 28 -4.18 -4.51 8.69
CA ARG A 28 -5.63 -4.33 8.87
C ARG A 28 -6.41 -4.96 7.70
N LEU A 29 -5.94 -4.78 6.46
CA LEU A 29 -6.55 -5.42 5.28
C LEU A 29 -6.51 -6.95 5.38
N LEU A 30 -5.39 -7.52 5.85
CA LEU A 30 -5.28 -8.96 6.11
C LEU A 30 -6.28 -9.45 7.16
N VAL A 31 -6.51 -8.70 8.24
CA VAL A 31 -7.51 -9.04 9.25
C VAL A 31 -8.93 -9.02 8.66
N GLN A 32 -9.22 -8.05 7.79
CA GLN A 32 -10.50 -7.99 7.08
C GLN A 32 -10.67 -9.20 6.14
N LEU A 33 -9.68 -9.49 5.30
CA LEU A 33 -9.69 -10.66 4.41
C LEU A 33 -9.89 -11.96 5.20
N LYS A 34 -9.22 -12.12 6.34
CA LYS A 34 -9.41 -13.30 7.19
C LYS A 34 -10.86 -13.53 7.60
N SER A 35 -11.62 -12.45 7.74
CA SER A 35 -13.01 -12.48 8.19
C SER A 35 -14.01 -12.62 7.05
N SER A 36 -13.69 -12.09 5.85
CA SER A 36 -14.58 -12.07 4.69
C SER A 36 -14.29 -13.17 3.66
N ASN A 37 -13.03 -13.58 3.51
CA ASN A 37 -12.57 -14.53 2.51
C ASN A 37 -11.32 -15.29 2.99
N ALA A 38 -11.54 -16.47 3.57
CA ALA A 38 -10.47 -17.30 4.12
C ALA A 38 -9.46 -17.79 3.06
N GLU A 39 -9.90 -18.01 1.82
CA GLU A 39 -9.04 -18.43 0.71
C GLU A 39 -8.09 -17.29 0.30
N ALA A 40 -8.63 -16.09 0.10
CA ALA A 40 -7.83 -14.90 -0.21
C ALA A 40 -6.84 -14.59 0.93
N PHE A 41 -7.23 -14.77 2.19
CA PHE A 41 -6.31 -14.61 3.32
C PHE A 41 -5.17 -15.64 3.32
N ALA A 42 -5.47 -16.91 2.99
CA ALA A 42 -4.45 -17.96 2.89
C ALA A 42 -3.46 -17.65 1.76
N GLU A 43 -3.96 -17.22 0.61
CA GLU A 43 -3.11 -16.79 -0.52
C GLU A 43 -2.29 -15.55 -0.16
N ALA A 44 -2.88 -14.54 0.48
CA ALA A 44 -2.17 -13.36 0.96
C ALA A 44 -0.98 -13.74 1.86
N SER A 45 -1.23 -14.64 2.81
CA SER A 45 -0.22 -15.14 3.76
C SER A 45 0.87 -15.97 3.07
N ARG A 46 0.53 -16.66 1.97
CA ARG A 46 1.49 -17.38 1.13
C ARG A 46 2.37 -16.39 0.37
N ARG A 47 1.77 -15.45 -0.38
CA ARG A 47 2.48 -14.41 -1.15
C ARG A 47 3.43 -13.60 -0.26
N TYR A 48 2.99 -13.23 0.94
CA TYR A 48 3.85 -12.52 1.89
C TYR A 48 5.13 -13.30 2.23
N ARG A 49 5.00 -14.57 2.62
CA ARG A 49 6.12 -15.39 3.11
C ARG A 49 6.99 -15.95 1.99
N GLU A 50 6.40 -16.28 0.85
CA GLU A 50 7.08 -17.01 -0.23
C GLU A 50 7.56 -16.10 -1.36
N GLU A 51 6.97 -14.91 -1.51
CA GLU A 51 7.29 -13.99 -2.60
C GLU A 51 7.83 -12.66 -2.06
N LEU A 52 7.04 -11.93 -1.26
CA LEU A 52 7.37 -10.56 -0.87
C LEU A 52 8.60 -10.48 0.06
N GLU A 53 8.57 -11.18 1.19
CA GLU A 53 9.65 -11.15 2.18
C GLU A 53 10.98 -11.65 1.59
N PRO A 54 11.03 -12.78 0.86
CA PRO A 54 12.26 -13.23 0.21
C PRO A 54 12.77 -12.25 -0.85
N ALA A 55 11.91 -11.68 -1.70
CA ALA A 55 12.34 -10.76 -2.74
C ALA A 55 12.96 -9.48 -2.16
N ILE A 56 12.30 -8.88 -1.17
CA ILE A 56 12.83 -7.70 -0.47
C ILE A 56 14.12 -8.07 0.29
N GLY A 57 14.13 -9.21 0.99
CA GLY A 57 15.28 -9.68 1.76
C GLY A 57 16.52 -10.02 0.90
N GLY A 58 16.31 -10.53 -0.32
CA GLY A 58 17.35 -10.78 -1.32
C GLY A 58 17.92 -9.50 -1.92
N GLY A 59 17.12 -8.43 -1.98
CA GLY A 59 17.50 -7.15 -2.58
C GLY A 59 17.33 -7.12 -4.10
N ASP A 60 16.57 -8.05 -4.66
CA ASP A 60 16.32 -8.18 -6.10
C ASP A 60 15.26 -7.19 -6.61
N VAL A 61 14.50 -6.58 -5.70
CA VAL A 61 13.37 -5.69 -6.00
C VAL A 61 13.43 -4.41 -5.19
N ASP A 62 12.81 -3.34 -5.71
CA ASP A 62 12.55 -2.13 -4.92
C ASP A 62 11.47 -2.46 -3.85
N PRO A 63 11.76 -2.25 -2.56
CA PRO A 63 10.80 -2.56 -1.50
C PRO A 63 9.48 -1.79 -1.62
N ILE A 64 9.49 -0.54 -2.09
CA ILE A 64 8.28 0.28 -2.22
C ILE A 64 7.36 -0.29 -3.30
N ILE A 65 7.92 -0.65 -4.47
CA ILE A 65 7.16 -1.27 -5.55
C ILE A 65 6.55 -2.58 -5.06
N ALA A 66 7.38 -3.45 -4.47
CA ALA A 66 6.93 -4.77 -4.02
C ALA A 66 5.80 -4.67 -2.98
N TRP A 67 5.89 -3.71 -2.04
CA TRP A 67 4.83 -3.46 -1.08
C TRP A 67 3.57 -2.84 -1.71
N LEU A 68 3.70 -1.93 -2.69
CA LEU A 68 2.56 -1.33 -3.39
C LEU A 68 1.79 -2.36 -4.22
N GLU A 69 2.49 -3.24 -4.93
CA GLU A 69 1.87 -4.36 -5.65
C GLU A 69 1.10 -5.26 -4.68
N TYR A 70 1.73 -5.65 -3.57
CA TYR A 70 1.08 -6.48 -2.55
C TYR A 70 -0.14 -5.79 -1.93
N GLY A 71 -0.03 -4.51 -1.56
CA GLY A 71 -1.13 -3.73 -1.00
C GLY A 71 -2.30 -3.56 -1.97
N SER A 72 -2.00 -3.31 -3.24
CA SER A 72 -3.01 -3.18 -4.30
C SER A 72 -3.73 -4.51 -4.52
N TRP A 73 -2.98 -5.62 -4.50
CA TRP A 73 -3.56 -6.96 -4.57
C TRP A 73 -4.49 -7.25 -3.38
N LEU A 74 -4.10 -6.89 -2.16
CA LEU A 74 -4.95 -7.03 -0.97
C LEU A 74 -6.24 -6.20 -1.11
N ALA A 75 -6.11 -4.94 -1.51
CA ALA A 75 -7.23 -4.02 -1.67
C ALA A 75 -8.22 -4.51 -2.75
N GLY A 76 -7.71 -5.00 -3.88
CA GLY A 76 -8.53 -5.56 -4.96
C GLY A 76 -9.32 -6.81 -4.55
N HIS A 77 -8.81 -7.61 -3.60
CA HIS A 77 -9.56 -8.76 -3.06
C HIS A 77 -10.64 -8.37 -2.04
N LEU A 78 -10.58 -7.14 -1.51
CA LEU A 78 -11.63 -6.60 -0.64
C LEU A 78 -12.73 -5.93 -1.45
N ALA A 79 -12.36 -5.17 -2.49
CA ALA A 79 -13.29 -4.54 -3.41
C ALA A 79 -12.62 -4.25 -4.75
N GLU A 80 -13.34 -4.54 -5.84
CA GLU A 80 -12.95 -4.09 -7.19
C GLU A 80 -12.84 -2.56 -7.21
N GLY A 81 -11.85 -2.04 -7.94
CA GLY A 81 -11.52 -0.62 -7.90
C GLY A 81 -10.31 -0.28 -8.73
N ARG A 82 -9.87 0.97 -8.58
CA ARG A 82 -8.72 1.54 -9.30
C ARG A 82 -7.72 2.15 -8.34
N VAL A 83 -6.44 2.08 -8.70
CA VAL A 83 -5.37 2.72 -7.94
C VAL A 83 -5.11 4.11 -8.51
N LEU A 84 -5.10 5.11 -7.64
CA LEU A 84 -4.89 6.51 -7.96
C LEU A 84 -3.68 7.07 -7.19
N ALA A 85 -2.93 7.92 -7.87
CA ALA A 85 -1.91 8.79 -7.31
C ALA A 85 -2.49 10.18 -7.10
N ILE A 86 -2.35 10.73 -5.89
CA ILE A 86 -2.78 12.08 -5.51
C ILE A 86 -1.54 12.92 -5.23
N ASP A 87 -1.32 13.95 -6.06
CA ASP A 87 -0.20 14.88 -5.88
C ASP A 87 -0.44 15.85 -4.69
N ALA A 88 0.55 16.68 -4.39
CA ALA A 88 0.46 17.64 -3.29
C ALA A 88 -0.65 18.70 -3.47
N SER A 89 -1.13 18.93 -4.70
CA SER A 89 -2.25 19.83 -5.00
C SER A 89 -3.63 19.16 -4.86
N GLY A 90 -3.66 17.86 -4.59
CA GLY A 90 -4.89 17.07 -4.52
C GLY A 90 -5.38 16.56 -5.88
N ARG A 91 -4.59 16.68 -6.95
CA ARG A 91 -4.97 16.16 -8.26
C ARG A 91 -4.74 14.66 -8.34
N ALA A 92 -5.75 13.96 -8.83
CA ALA A 92 -5.71 12.52 -9.01
C ALA A 92 -5.29 12.14 -10.43
N GLN A 93 -4.46 11.11 -10.54
CA GLN A 93 -4.15 10.42 -11.79
C GLN A 93 -4.16 8.91 -11.58
N SER A 94 -4.39 8.14 -12.65
CA SER A 94 -4.28 6.68 -12.58
C SER A 94 -2.84 6.29 -12.23
N PHE A 95 -2.69 5.27 -11.39
CA PHE A 95 -1.38 4.81 -10.93
C PHE A 95 -1.21 3.32 -11.18
N ASP A 96 -0.04 2.94 -11.70
CA ASP A 96 0.39 1.55 -11.86
C ASP A 96 1.28 1.18 -10.68
N SER A 97 0.82 0.22 -9.87
CA SER A 97 1.51 -0.21 -8.65
C SER A 97 2.86 -0.90 -8.89
N SER A 98 3.16 -1.29 -10.13
CA SER A 98 4.48 -1.81 -10.53
C SER A 98 5.53 -0.70 -10.77
N THR A 99 5.17 0.57 -10.54
CA THR A 99 6.04 1.74 -10.77
C THR A 99 6.37 2.48 -9.47
N THR A 100 7.51 3.17 -9.45
CA THR A 100 7.91 4.00 -8.31
C THR A 100 7.02 5.27 -8.26
N PRO A 101 6.38 5.56 -7.11
CA PRO A 101 5.64 6.82 -6.95
C PRO A 101 6.55 8.05 -7.09
N GLU A 102 6.00 9.13 -7.64
CA GLU A 102 6.68 10.43 -7.58
C GLU A 102 6.79 10.90 -6.12
N PRO A 103 7.90 11.57 -5.74
CA PRO A 103 8.09 12.05 -4.37
C PRO A 103 6.92 12.91 -3.88
N GLY A 104 6.45 12.65 -2.66
CA GLY A 104 5.35 13.41 -2.06
C GLY A 104 3.95 13.04 -2.58
N THR A 105 3.82 11.98 -3.37
CA THR A 105 2.53 11.48 -3.85
C THR A 105 1.88 10.52 -2.85
N MET A 106 0.57 10.66 -2.64
CA MET A 106 -0.24 9.72 -1.88
C MET A 106 -0.91 8.71 -2.83
N ILE A 107 -0.87 7.42 -2.50
CA ILE A 107 -1.45 6.36 -3.32
C ILE A 107 -2.68 5.77 -2.60
N LEU A 108 -3.78 5.67 -3.34
CA LEU A 108 -5.08 5.19 -2.87
C LEU A 108 -5.60 4.10 -3.79
N HIS A 109 -6.16 3.03 -3.22
CA HIS A 109 -7.14 2.21 -3.93
C HIS A 109 -8.53 2.79 -3.69
N VAL A 110 -9.23 3.10 -4.77
CA VAL A 110 -10.60 3.63 -4.74
C VAL A 110 -11.53 2.55 -5.30
N PRO A 111 -12.39 1.94 -4.46
CA PRO A 111 -13.39 0.99 -4.89
C PRO A 111 -14.33 1.55 -5.96
N GLU A 112 -14.92 0.68 -6.79
CA GLU A 112 -15.96 1.08 -7.76
C GLU A 112 -17.29 1.42 -7.07
N ASP A 113 -17.60 0.76 -5.95
CA ASP A 113 -18.75 1.09 -5.10
C ASP A 113 -18.46 2.35 -4.29
N ASP A 114 -19.18 3.44 -4.57
CA ASP A 114 -19.02 4.75 -3.93
C ASP A 114 -19.38 4.78 -2.44
N ARG A 115 -19.98 3.69 -1.93
CA ARG A 115 -20.25 3.49 -0.50
C ARG A 115 -19.10 2.84 0.25
N SER A 116 -18.14 2.26 -0.47
CA SER A 116 -16.99 1.61 0.12
C SER A 116 -15.84 2.60 0.31
N PRO A 117 -15.22 2.66 1.50
CA PRO A 117 -14.12 3.58 1.74
C PRO A 117 -12.90 3.24 0.89
N ALA A 118 -12.18 4.29 0.46
CA ALA A 118 -10.88 4.14 -0.15
C ALA A 118 -9.86 3.56 0.85
N ILE A 119 -8.83 2.91 0.30
CA ILE A 119 -7.76 2.29 1.07
C ILE A 119 -6.45 3.02 0.76
N LEU A 120 -5.80 3.56 1.79
CA LEU A 120 -4.46 4.15 1.66
C LEU A 120 -3.42 3.05 1.44
N LEU A 121 -2.72 3.11 0.31
CA LEU A 121 -1.64 2.19 -0.04
C LEU A 121 -0.27 2.79 0.30
N ALA A 122 -0.08 4.10 0.07
CA ALA A 122 1.10 4.82 0.52
C ALA A 122 0.75 6.27 0.86
N VAL A 123 1.40 6.81 1.88
CA VAL A 123 1.19 8.20 2.33
C VAL A 123 2.55 8.86 2.49
N PRO A 124 2.76 10.08 1.97
CA PRO A 124 3.95 10.85 2.25
C PRO A 124 4.13 11.04 3.77
N SER A 125 5.37 11.07 4.26
CA SER A 125 5.65 11.35 5.69
C SER A 125 5.18 12.73 6.11
N THR A 126 5.09 13.66 5.15
CA THR A 126 4.56 15.02 5.35
C THR A 126 3.50 15.31 4.29
N PRO A 127 2.26 14.79 4.44
CA PRO A 127 1.22 14.99 3.44
C PRO A 127 0.79 16.46 3.39
N SER A 128 0.43 16.94 2.21
CA SER A 128 -0.14 18.28 2.03
C SER A 128 -1.51 18.39 2.70
N GLU A 129 -2.02 19.62 2.84
CA GLU A 129 -3.38 19.84 3.34
C GLU A 129 -4.42 19.16 2.44
N SER A 130 -4.33 19.35 1.12
CA SER A 130 -5.23 18.72 0.15
C SER A 130 -5.20 17.19 0.21
N GLN A 131 -4.01 16.59 0.43
CA GLN A 131 -3.89 15.13 0.60
C GLN A 131 -4.54 14.66 1.90
N ARG A 132 -4.34 15.38 3.01
CA ARG A 132 -4.99 15.06 4.30
C ARG A 132 -6.51 15.14 4.19
N GLU A 133 -7.04 16.20 3.60
CA GLU A 133 -8.48 16.37 3.38
C GLU A 133 -9.04 15.28 2.46
N THR A 134 -8.31 14.93 1.40
CA THR A 134 -8.69 13.84 0.49
C THR A 134 -8.76 12.50 1.23
N ALA A 135 -7.73 12.17 2.02
CA ALA A 135 -7.71 10.94 2.81
C ALA A 135 -8.87 10.93 3.83
N GLU A 136 -9.04 12.03 4.56
CA GLU A 136 -10.12 12.16 5.54
C GLU A 136 -11.51 12.02 4.91
N LEU A 137 -11.73 12.54 3.70
CA LEU A 137 -13.00 12.41 3.00
C LEU A 137 -13.28 10.99 2.53
N LEU A 138 -12.26 10.33 1.96
CA LEU A 138 -12.44 9.09 1.19
C LEU A 138 -12.28 7.82 2.03
N THR A 139 -11.62 7.86 3.19
CA THR A 139 -11.34 6.65 3.99
C THR A 139 -12.26 6.50 5.21
N ARG A 140 -13.42 7.18 5.22
CA ARG A 140 -14.38 7.19 6.35
C ARG A 140 -15.34 6.00 6.34
#